data_AF-A0A4R2C1R1-F1
#
_entry.id   AF-A0A4R2C1R1-F1
#
_cell.length_a   1.000
_cell.length_b   1.000
_cell.length_c   1.000
_cell.angle_alpha   90.00
_cell.angle_beta   90.00
_cell.angle_gamma   90.00
#
_symmetry.space_group_name_H-M   'P 1'
#
loop_
_entity.id
_entity.type
_entity.pdbx_description
1 polymer ?
#
loop_
_entity_poly.entity_id
_entity_poly.type
_entity_poly.pdbx_seq_one_letter_code
_entity_poly.pdbx_strand_id
1 'polypeptide(L)' 'TLHDPHIKTYYNQLRGRGLGHHAALRQIANRLVGILHGCLKTHTPYNPHTAWAHRTQTTAA' A
#
# COMPACT_ATOMS: atom_id res chain seq x y z
N THR A 1 7.67 -4.61 -13.27
CA THR A 1 6.57 -5.50 -12.83
C THR A 1 6.34 -5.27 -11.35
N LEU A 2 5.08 -5.13 -10.89
CA LEU A 2 4.77 -5.02 -9.45
C LEU A 2 5.17 -6.33 -8.77
N HIS A 3 6.42 -6.40 -8.26
CA HIS A 3 7.01 -7.63 -7.72
C HIS A 3 6.51 -7.95 -6.30
N ASP A 4 5.80 -7.00 -5.67
CA ASP A 4 5.28 -7.14 -4.32
C ASP A 4 3.81 -7.62 -4.32
N PRO A 5 3.51 -8.79 -3.71
CA PRO A 5 2.18 -9.37 -3.69
C PRO A 5 1.15 -8.54 -2.90
N HIS A 6 1.59 -7.75 -1.91
CA HIS A 6 0.70 -6.88 -1.14
C HIS A 6 0.17 -5.73 -2.00
N ILE A 7 1.02 -5.16 -2.85
CA ILE A 7 0.62 -4.07 -3.75
C ILE A 7 -0.34 -4.60 -4.83
N LYS A 8 -0.06 -5.78 -5.40
CA LYS A 8 -0.95 -6.40 -6.39
C LYS A 8 -2.33 -6.69 -5.80
N THR A 9 -2.37 -7.21 -4.58
CA THR A 9 -3.63 -7.46 -3.86
C THR A 9 -4.40 -6.17 -3.59
N TYR A 10 -3.70 -5.10 -3.16
CA TYR A 10 -4.34 -3.80 -2.95
C TYR A 10 -4.88 -3.20 -4.23
N TYR A 11 -4.10 -3.24 -5.31
CA TYR A 11 -4.52 -2.79 -6.63
C TYR A 11 -5.80 -3.52 -7.07
N ASN A 12 -5.83 -4.85 -6.95
CA ASN A 12 -7.01 -5.63 -7.31
C ASN A 12 -8.23 -5.28 -6.45
N GLN A 13 -8.06 -5.03 -5.15
CA GLN A 13 -9.16 -4.56 -4.28
C GLN A 13 -9.70 -3.20 -4.73
N LEU A 14 -8.82 -2.26 -5.08
CA LEU A 14 -9.23 -0.95 -5.58
C LEU A 14 -9.98 -1.06 -6.91
N ARG A 15 -9.49 -1.92 -7.81
CA ARG A 15 -10.16 -2.21 -9.09
C ARG A 15 -11.51 -2.90 -8.90
N GLY A 16 -11.62 -3.84 -7.95
CA GLY A 16 -12.86 -4.50 -7.59
C GLY A 16 -13.90 -3.56 -6.94
N ARG A 17 -13.44 -2.47 -6.30
CA ARG A 17 -14.30 -1.38 -5.82
C ARG A 17 -14.77 -0.41 -6.91
N GLY A 18 -14.41 -0.66 -8.17
CA GLY A 18 -14.78 0.21 -9.30
C GLY A 18 -13.89 1.43 -9.48
N LEU A 19 -12.74 1.54 -8.78
CA LEU A 19 -11.84 2.66 -9.01
C LEU A 19 -11.21 2.56 -10.41
N GLY A 20 -11.25 3.70 -11.12
CA GLY A 20 -10.52 3.90 -12.37
C GLY A 20 -9.03 3.61 -12.18
N HIS A 21 -8.36 3.17 -13.25
CA HIS A 21 -6.97 2.70 -13.19
C HIS A 21 -6.03 3.76 -12.58
N HIS A 22 -6.15 5.01 -13.05
CA HIS A 22 -5.37 6.13 -12.54
C HIS A 22 -5.64 6.44 -11.07
N ALA A 23 -6.90 6.37 -10.62
CA ALA A 23 -7.26 6.60 -9.23
C ALA A 23 -6.69 5.50 -8.32
N ALA A 24 -6.74 4.24 -8.76
CA ALA A 24 -6.13 3.13 -8.06
C ALA A 24 -4.60 3.28 -7.94
N LEU A 25 -3.92 3.67 -9.03
CA LEU A 25 -2.48 3.93 -9.00
C LEU A 25 -2.11 5.09 -8.09
N ARG A 26 -2.90 6.17 -8.09
CA ARG A 26 -2.65 7.34 -7.22
C ARG A 26 -2.77 6.99 -5.74
N GLN A 27 -3.76 6.17 -5.37
CA GLN A 27 -3.91 5.65 -4.01
C GLN A 27 -2.72 4.78 -3.58
N ILE A 28 -2.22 3.93 -4.48
CA ILE A 28 -1.03 3.11 -4.22
C ILE A 28 0.20 3.99 -4.06
N ALA A 29 0.42 4.94 -4.96
CA ALA A 29 1.57 5.85 -4.93
C ALA A 29 1.61 6.68 -3.64
N ASN A 30 0.49 7.31 -3.28
CA ASN A 30 0.38 8.08 -2.03
C ASN A 30 0.72 7.23 -0.80
N ARG A 31 0.31 5.96 -0.79
CA ARG A 31 0.62 5.03 0.30
C ARG A 31 2.10 4.68 0.36
N LEU A 32 2.71 4.41 -0.79
CA LEU A 32 4.15 4.11 -0.87
C LEU A 32 5.00 5.27 -0.38
N VAL A 33 4.62 6.51 -0.72
CA VAL A 33 5.29 7.72 -0.22
C VAL A 33 5.21 7.80 1.31
N GLY A 34 4.05 7.50 1.91
CA GLY A 34 3.91 7.48 3.37
C GLY A 34 4.78 6.42 4.05
N ILE A 35 4.89 5.23 3.47
CA ILE A 35 5.76 4.16 3.98
C ILE A 35 7.24 4.58 3.88
N LEU A 36 7.65 5.08 2.71
CA LEU A 36 9.01 5.57 2.49
C LEU A 36 9.37 6.67 3.48
N HIS A 37 8.46 7.64 3.69
CA HIS A 37 8.64 8.69 4.67
C HIS A 37 8.80 8.14 6.10
N GLY A 38 8.00 7.15 6.49
CA GLY A 38 8.15 6.43 7.75
C GLY A 38 9.54 5.80 7.88
N CYS A 39 9.95 5.02 6.88
CA CYS A 39 11.27 4.37 6.84
C CYS A 39 12.43 5.37 6.94
N LEU A 40 12.34 6.49 6.21
CA LEU A 40 13.34 7.55 6.25
C LEU A 40 13.39 8.22 7.63
N LYS A 41 12.23 8.54 8.21
CA LYS A 41 12.12 9.17 9.53
C LYS A 41 12.72 8.30 10.63
N THR A 42 12.51 6.98 10.57
CA THR A 42 12.99 6.04 11.59
C THR A 42 14.34 5.41 11.25
N HIS A 43 14.96 5.78 10.11
CA HIS A 43 16.17 5.15 9.60
C HIS A 43 16.09 3.61 9.53
N THR A 44 14.89 3.07 9.28
CA THR A 44 14.67 1.63 9.20
C THR A 44 14.59 1.16 7.75
N PRO A 45 15.20 0.02 7.41
CA PRO A 45 15.05 -0.56 6.07
C PRO A 45 13.57 -0.87 5.78
N TYR A 46 13.20 -0.78 4.50
CA TYR A 46 11.85 -1.14 4.06
C TYR A 46 11.59 -2.63 4.36
N ASN A 47 10.54 -2.89 5.13
CA ASN A 47 10.04 -4.23 5.38
C ASN A 47 8.57 -4.30 4.92
N PRO A 48 8.25 -5.11 3.89
CA PRO A 48 6.89 -5.20 3.35
C PRO A 48 5.87 -5.70 4.39
N HIS A 49 6.25 -6.57 5.31
CA HIS A 49 5.34 -7.03 6.37
C HIS A 49 4.96 -5.90 7.33
N THR A 50 5.92 -5.07 7.73
CA THR A 50 5.67 -3.92 8.62
C THR A 50 4.94 -2.79 7.88
N ALA A 51 5.34 -2.50 6.65
CA ALA A 51 4.77 -1.47 5.80
C ALA A 51 3.28 -1.68 5.51
N TRP A 52 2.85 -2.93 5.40
CA TRP A 52 1.48 -3.33 5.10
C TRP A 52 0.73 -3.92 6.31
N ALA A 53 1.36 -4.05 7.49
CA ALA A 53 0.74 -4.54 8.73
C ALA A 53 -0.54 -3.78 9.10
N HIS A 54 -0.58 -2.46 8.88
CA HIS A 54 -1.76 -1.67 9.18
C HIS A 54 -3.02 -2.02 8.36
N ARG A 55 -2.90 -2.84 7.29
CA ARG A 55 -4.05 -3.31 6.51
C ARG A 55 -4.66 -4.61 7.02
N THR A 56 -3.97 -5.41 7.83
CA THR A 56 -4.65 -6.50 8.57
C THR A 56 -5.54 -5.95 9.69
N GLN A 57 -5.37 -4.67 10.05
CA GLN A 57 -6.10 -3.99 11.12
C GLN A 57 -7.13 -2.95 10.60
N THR A 58 -7.83 -3.22 9.50
CA THR A 58 -9.03 -2.44 9.15
C THR A 58 -10.18 -3.37 8.80
N THR A 59 -10.62 -4.10 9.83
CA THR A 59 -12.01 -4.56 10.00
C THR A 59 -12.45 -4.08 11.39
N ALA A 60 -12.94 -2.85 11.46
CA ALA A 60 -13.69 -2.24 12.56
C ALA A 60 -14.10 -0.84 12.06
N ALA A 61 -15.35 -0.40 12.03
CA ALA A 61 -16.63 -0.93 12.48
C ALA A 61 -17.73 -0.49 11.50
#